data_AF-A0A261CMG4-F1
#
_entry.id   AF-A0A261CMG4-F1
#
_cell.length_a   1.000
_cell.length_b   1.000
_cell.length_c   1.000
_cell.angle_alpha   90.00
_cell.angle_beta   90.00
_cell.angle_gamma   90.00
#
_symmetry.space_group_name_H-M   'P 1'
#
loop_
_entity.id
_entity.type
_entity.pdbx_description
1 polymer ?
#
loop_
_entity_poly.entity_id
_entity_poly.type
_entity_poly.pdbx_seq_one_letter_code
_entity_poly.pdbx_strand_id
1 'polypeptide(L)'
;MNTKFVVCCLFFFIVPPADCDANPFSLDKTANLFSSFMSIFSRTFRQSARIWSRDSSNFTVPTGVEEEVENISESCLTFEEHKKLANDTKNDADQLDRVLDFNKDLLRAATEIIGFTELRAVLGFSPPGPWTNSDEITYVVPANATIEEYYNAREPRHKNGILRYSLEDKQVTSAVKFLDKRFPVVRVAYKKSYKHNWNGKKKIDRKIVDDMLDLYDAVYDSIDLRTDYLTSRYKTEECKPKKDSKTKKSKT
;
A
#
# COMPACT_ATOMS: atom_id res chain seq x y z
N MET A 1 -43.34 9.41 4.44
CA MET A 1 -41.98 9.16 3.89
C MET A 1 -40.99 9.49 4.99
N ASN A 2 -40.36 8.47 5.59
CA ASN A 2 -39.30 8.63 6.58
C ASN A 2 -38.42 7.38 6.54
N THR A 3 -37.16 7.60 6.18
CA THR A 3 -36.10 6.60 6.01
C THR A 3 -35.42 6.38 7.35
N LYS A 4 -35.72 5.29 8.04
CA LYS A 4 -34.89 4.72 9.11
C LYS A 4 -35.02 3.19 9.05
N PHE A 5 -33.92 2.51 9.34
CA PHE A 5 -33.73 1.05 9.42
C PHE A 5 -33.44 0.29 8.12
N VAL A 6 -32.19 0.36 7.65
CA VAL A 6 -31.48 -0.83 7.15
C VAL A 6 -29.99 -0.70 7.51
N VAL A 7 -29.63 -0.90 8.79
CA VAL A 7 -28.27 -1.30 9.19
C VAL A 7 -28.42 -2.19 10.42
N CYS A 8 -28.80 -3.45 10.23
CA CYS A 8 -28.80 -4.42 11.33
C CYS A 8 -28.51 -5.86 10.89
N CYS A 9 -27.87 -6.06 9.72
CA CYS A 9 -27.56 -7.40 9.22
C CYS A 9 -26.10 -7.53 8.75
N LEU A 10 -25.14 -7.29 9.64
CA LEU A 10 -23.75 -7.79 9.49
C LEU A 10 -23.13 -8.03 10.88
N PHE A 11 -23.78 -8.85 11.72
CA PHE A 11 -23.20 -9.38 12.95
C PHE A 11 -23.75 -10.79 13.21
N PHE A 12 -23.41 -11.73 12.34
CA PHE A 12 -23.72 -13.14 12.56
C PHE A 12 -22.68 -14.05 11.94
N PHE A 13 -21.40 -13.87 12.26
CA PHE A 13 -20.43 -14.96 12.21
C PHE A 13 -19.39 -14.68 13.31
N ILE A 14 -18.93 -15.73 14.00
CA ILE A 14 -18.01 -15.74 15.16
C ILE A 14 -18.71 -15.75 16.55
N VAL A 15 -19.56 -16.75 16.84
CA VAL A 15 -19.56 -17.52 18.11
C VAL A 15 -20.24 -18.88 17.83
N PRO A 16 -19.67 -20.05 18.20
CA PRO A 16 -20.40 -21.32 18.15
C PRO A 16 -21.48 -21.37 19.26
N PRO A 17 -22.57 -22.15 19.12
CA PRO A 17 -23.62 -22.19 20.12
C PRO A 17 -23.12 -22.96 21.34
N ALA A 18 -22.84 -22.25 22.42
CA ALA A 18 -22.70 -22.83 23.75
C ALA A 18 -23.92 -22.45 24.59
N ASP A 19 -24.40 -23.46 25.30
CA ASP A 19 -25.63 -23.56 26.08
C ASP A 19 -26.15 -22.27 26.73
N CYS A 20 -27.43 -22.02 26.48
CA CYS A 20 -28.25 -21.06 27.20
C CYS A 20 -28.58 -21.65 28.58
N ASP A 21 -27.76 -21.40 29.60
CA ASP A 21 -28.18 -21.40 31.01
C ASP A 21 -27.03 -20.94 31.93
N ALA A 22 -26.62 -19.68 31.78
CA ALA A 22 -26.01 -18.92 32.86
C ALA A 22 -26.22 -17.44 32.57
N ASN A 23 -26.77 -16.71 33.54
CA ASN A 23 -26.94 -15.27 33.50
C ASN A 23 -25.75 -14.61 34.21
N PRO A 24 -24.83 -13.89 33.51
CA PRO A 24 -23.85 -13.04 34.15
C PRO A 24 -24.03 -11.58 33.70
N PHE A 25 -25.26 -11.06 33.65
CA PHE A 25 -25.48 -9.65 33.32
C PHE A 25 -25.26 -8.76 34.55
N SER A 26 -23.99 -8.42 34.81
CA SER A 26 -23.67 -7.13 35.43
C SER A 26 -23.82 -6.05 34.34
N LEU A 27 -24.93 -5.32 34.40
CA LEU A 27 -25.34 -4.27 33.46
C LEU A 27 -24.30 -3.14 33.31
N ASP A 28 -23.42 -2.95 34.29
CA ASP A 28 -22.37 -1.92 34.28
C ASP A 28 -21.15 -2.30 33.43
N LYS A 29 -20.78 -3.58 33.36
CA LYS A 29 -19.63 -4.02 32.56
C LYS A 29 -19.94 -4.03 31.06
N THR A 30 -21.16 -4.39 30.69
CA THR A 30 -21.61 -4.42 29.29
C THR A 30 -21.81 -3.02 28.72
N ALA A 31 -22.31 -2.06 29.53
CA ALA A 31 -22.44 -0.67 29.11
C ALA A 31 -21.07 -0.01 28.84
N ASN A 32 -20.06 -0.29 29.66
CA ASN A 32 -18.69 0.21 29.46
C ASN A 32 -18.01 -0.42 28.23
N LEU A 33 -18.21 -1.71 28.00
CA LEU A 33 -17.68 -2.39 26.81
C LEU A 33 -18.35 -1.88 25.53
N PHE A 34 -19.68 -1.69 25.55
CA PHE A 34 -20.43 -1.18 24.41
C PHE A 34 -20.12 0.30 24.15
N SER A 35 -19.92 1.11 25.20
CA SER A 35 -19.46 2.50 25.07
C SER A 35 -18.04 2.59 24.51
N SER A 36 -17.13 1.72 24.97
CA SER A 36 -15.77 1.63 24.43
C SER A 36 -15.77 1.16 22.97
N PHE A 37 -16.57 0.13 22.66
CA PHE A 37 -16.74 -0.38 21.30
C PHE A 37 -17.38 0.67 20.37
N MET A 38 -18.43 1.35 20.81
CA MET A 38 -19.07 2.42 20.03
C MET A 38 -18.17 3.67 19.92
N SER A 39 -17.30 3.93 20.89
CA SER A 39 -16.25 4.96 20.80
C SER A 39 -15.19 4.58 19.77
N ILE A 40 -14.72 3.33 19.77
CA ILE A 40 -13.76 2.81 18.79
C ILE A 40 -14.39 2.77 17.40
N PHE A 41 -15.59 2.22 17.26
CA PHE A 41 -16.35 2.13 16.01
C PHE A 41 -16.73 3.50 15.48
N SER A 42 -17.14 4.45 16.33
CA SER A 42 -17.40 5.83 15.89
C SER A 42 -16.12 6.59 15.54
N ARG A 43 -14.95 6.21 16.07
CA ARG A 43 -13.65 6.80 15.71
C ARG A 43 -13.13 6.24 14.39
N THR A 44 -13.21 4.93 14.18
CA THR A 44 -12.86 4.28 12.91
C THR A 44 -13.84 4.68 11.82
N PHE A 45 -15.15 4.71 12.08
CA PHE A 45 -16.14 5.21 11.12
C PHE A 45 -15.96 6.71 10.83
N ARG A 46 -15.57 7.53 11.82
CA ARG A 46 -15.24 8.95 11.60
C ARG A 46 -13.90 9.15 10.87
N GLN A 47 -13.00 8.18 10.92
CA GLN A 47 -11.77 8.13 10.10
C GLN A 47 -12.09 7.69 8.68
N SER A 48 -12.82 6.58 8.48
CA SER A 48 -13.30 6.15 7.17
C SER A 48 -14.14 7.25 6.51
N ALA A 49 -15.00 7.91 7.28
CA ALA A 49 -15.76 9.07 6.82
C ALA A 49 -14.90 10.33 6.62
N ARG A 50 -13.79 10.56 7.33
CA ARG A 50 -12.87 11.68 7.02
C ARG A 50 -12.00 11.41 5.79
N ILE A 51 -11.50 10.19 5.65
CA ILE A 51 -10.76 9.71 4.47
C ILE A 51 -11.67 9.75 3.24
N TRP A 52 -12.98 9.45 3.39
CA TRP A 52 -13.98 9.56 2.33
C TRP A 52 -14.59 10.96 2.16
N SER A 53 -14.52 11.85 3.16
CA SER A 53 -15.14 13.20 3.14
C SER A 53 -14.16 14.34 2.91
N ARG A 54 -12.84 14.11 3.00
CA ARG A 54 -11.85 15.13 2.64
C ARG A 54 -11.74 15.11 1.12
N ASP A 55 -12.12 16.21 0.47
CA ASP A 55 -12.05 16.41 -0.97
C ASP A 55 -10.66 16.03 -1.50
N SER A 56 -10.47 14.77 -1.90
CA SER A 56 -9.29 14.32 -2.66
C SER A 56 -9.26 14.96 -4.06
N SER A 57 -10.34 15.67 -4.42
CA SER A 57 -10.53 16.41 -5.66
C SER A 57 -9.50 17.52 -5.91
N ASN A 58 -8.71 17.92 -4.90
CA ASN A 58 -7.65 18.94 -5.07
C ASN A 58 -6.27 18.38 -5.46
N PHE A 59 -6.07 17.07 -5.43
CA PHE A 59 -4.80 16.44 -5.77
C PHE A 59 -4.92 15.67 -7.07
N THR A 60 -4.38 16.23 -8.14
CA THR A 60 -4.36 15.58 -9.45
C THR A 60 -3.01 14.93 -9.68
N VAL A 61 -3.02 13.63 -9.95
CA VAL A 61 -1.90 12.98 -10.63
C VAL A 61 -1.86 13.57 -12.04
N PRO A 62 -0.73 14.14 -12.50
CA PRO A 62 -0.69 14.71 -13.85
C PRO A 62 -0.98 13.65 -14.90
N THR A 63 -1.79 13.94 -15.93
CA THR A 63 -2.19 12.95 -16.96
C THR A 63 -1.00 12.27 -17.64
N GLY A 64 0.09 13.00 -17.89
CA GLY A 64 1.32 12.41 -18.44
C GLY A 64 2.08 11.49 -17.49
N VAL A 65 1.79 11.53 -16.18
CA VAL A 65 2.28 10.55 -15.20
C VAL A 65 1.43 9.29 -15.24
N GLU A 66 0.10 9.42 -15.35
CA GLU A 66 -0.81 8.27 -15.43
C GLU A 66 -0.51 7.39 -16.65
N GLU A 67 -0.32 8.01 -17.83
CA GLU A 67 0.05 7.29 -19.05
C GLU A 67 1.39 6.56 -18.91
N GLU A 68 2.41 7.22 -18.37
CA GLU A 68 3.72 6.61 -18.14
C GLU A 68 3.64 5.44 -17.15
N VAL A 69 2.82 5.55 -16.10
CA VAL A 69 2.61 4.50 -15.10
C VAL A 69 1.80 3.33 -15.67
N GLU A 70 0.85 3.57 -16.57
CA GLU A 70 0.05 2.52 -17.20
C GLU A 70 0.91 1.51 -17.98
N ASN A 71 1.99 1.99 -18.62
CA ASN A 71 2.95 1.15 -19.32
C ASN A 71 3.64 0.09 -18.43
N ILE A 72 3.64 0.27 -17.10
CA ILE A 72 4.13 -0.77 -16.18
C ILE A 72 3.25 -2.03 -16.29
N SER A 73 1.93 -1.86 -16.37
CA SER A 73 0.98 -2.98 -16.41
C SER A 73 1.03 -3.76 -17.74
N GLU A 74 1.46 -3.10 -18.81
CA GLU A 74 1.69 -3.72 -20.11
C GLU A 74 3.00 -4.50 -20.16
N SER A 75 3.97 -4.13 -19.32
CA SER A 75 5.22 -4.86 -19.17
C SER A 75 5.03 -6.15 -18.38
N CYS A 76 6.10 -6.96 -18.35
CA CYS A 76 6.17 -8.15 -17.54
C CYS A 76 7.57 -8.34 -16.94
N LEU A 77 7.64 -9.25 -15.98
CA LEU A 77 8.88 -9.79 -15.44
C LEU A 77 9.06 -11.22 -15.93
N THR A 78 10.26 -11.53 -16.40
CA THR A 78 10.65 -12.90 -16.71
C THR A 78 10.75 -13.73 -15.44
N PHE A 79 10.69 -15.06 -15.57
CA PHE A 79 10.86 -15.96 -14.44
C PHE A 79 12.20 -15.76 -13.72
N GLU A 80 13.27 -15.46 -14.47
CA GLU A 80 14.59 -15.18 -13.90
C GLU A 80 14.64 -13.84 -13.17
N GLU A 81 13.91 -12.82 -13.63
CA GLU A 81 13.75 -11.56 -12.89
C GLU A 81 12.99 -11.77 -11.58
N HIS A 82 11.93 -12.59 -11.57
CA HIS A 82 11.20 -12.93 -10.35
C HIS A 82 12.06 -13.64 -9.31
N LYS A 83 12.86 -14.62 -9.73
CA LYS A 83 13.81 -15.31 -8.83
C LYS A 83 14.84 -14.34 -8.27
N LYS A 84 15.43 -13.52 -9.15
CA LYS A 84 16.43 -12.54 -8.74
C LYS A 84 15.87 -11.53 -7.75
N LEU A 85 14.63 -11.07 -7.96
CA LEU A 85 13.94 -10.14 -7.06
C LEU A 85 13.67 -10.77 -5.70
N ALA A 86 13.23 -12.03 -5.66
CA ALA A 86 13.00 -12.78 -4.43
C ALA A 86 14.31 -13.24 -3.74
N ASN A 87 15.47 -13.05 -4.39
CA ASN A 87 16.74 -13.67 -4.03
C ASN A 87 16.61 -15.20 -3.88
N ASP A 88 15.74 -15.81 -4.69
CA ASP A 88 15.56 -17.26 -4.74
C ASP A 88 16.57 -17.87 -5.71
N THR A 89 17.40 -18.78 -5.21
CA THR A 89 18.42 -19.48 -5.99
C THR A 89 18.01 -20.90 -6.40
N LYS A 90 16.83 -21.36 -5.97
CA LYS A 90 16.32 -22.71 -6.28
C LYS A 90 15.54 -22.71 -7.59
N ASN A 91 15.68 -23.79 -8.36
CA ASN A 91 15.11 -23.94 -9.70
C ASN A 91 13.80 -24.74 -9.71
N ASP A 92 12.98 -24.61 -8.68
CA ASP A 92 11.74 -25.39 -8.55
C ASP A 92 10.54 -24.57 -9.02
N ALA A 93 10.02 -24.88 -10.21
CA ALA A 93 8.81 -24.27 -10.76
C ALA A 93 7.58 -24.44 -9.83
N ASP A 94 7.60 -25.44 -8.95
CA ASP A 94 6.58 -25.68 -7.92
C ASP A 94 6.54 -24.60 -6.81
N GLN A 95 7.50 -23.67 -6.80
CA GLN A 95 7.52 -22.53 -5.88
C GLN A 95 7.08 -21.21 -6.50
N LEU A 96 6.67 -21.21 -7.79
CA LEU A 96 6.36 -19.98 -8.50
C LEU A 96 5.33 -19.12 -7.75
N ASP A 97 4.23 -19.72 -7.28
CA ASP A 97 3.18 -18.97 -6.57
C ASP A 97 3.72 -18.30 -5.28
N ARG A 98 4.63 -18.97 -4.54
CA ARG A 98 5.29 -18.37 -3.36
C ARG A 98 6.23 -17.22 -3.73
N VAL A 99 6.99 -17.37 -4.81
CA VAL A 99 7.90 -16.33 -5.31
C VAL A 99 7.11 -15.10 -5.77
N LEU A 100 5.99 -15.30 -6.45
CA LEU A 100 5.11 -14.23 -6.90
C LEU A 100 4.47 -13.49 -5.72
N ASP A 101 3.93 -14.23 -4.73
CA ASP A 101 3.36 -13.64 -3.51
C ASP A 101 4.41 -12.86 -2.69
N PHE A 102 5.62 -13.40 -2.54
CA PHE A 102 6.71 -12.70 -1.87
C PHE A 102 7.11 -11.42 -2.61
N ASN A 103 7.26 -11.50 -3.94
CA ASN A 103 7.61 -10.36 -4.77
C ASN A 103 6.51 -9.27 -4.74
N LYS A 104 5.24 -9.65 -4.60
CA LYS A 104 4.14 -8.70 -4.47
C LYS A 104 4.31 -7.80 -3.25
N ASP A 105 4.55 -8.39 -2.08
CA ASP A 105 4.82 -7.63 -0.86
C ASP A 105 6.12 -6.81 -0.96
N LEU A 106 7.14 -7.38 -1.60
CA LEU A 106 8.42 -6.72 -1.78
C LEU A 106 8.33 -5.48 -2.69
N LEU A 107 7.57 -5.56 -3.79
CA LEU A 107 7.33 -4.43 -4.69
C LEU A 107 6.46 -3.35 -4.03
N ARG A 108 5.49 -3.73 -3.20
CA ARG A 108 4.71 -2.80 -2.37
C ARG A 108 5.59 -2.00 -1.41
N ALA A 109 6.44 -2.70 -0.66
CA ALA A 109 7.39 -2.05 0.25
C ALA A 109 8.36 -1.13 -0.50
N ALA A 110 8.84 -1.55 -1.66
CA ALA A 110 9.76 -0.76 -2.46
C ALA A 110 9.10 0.52 -3.03
N THR A 111 7.88 0.42 -3.57
CA THR A 111 7.13 1.57 -4.09
C THR A 111 6.77 2.56 -2.99
N GLU A 112 6.43 2.08 -1.79
CA GLU A 112 6.20 2.88 -0.58
C GLU A 112 7.46 3.67 -0.19
N ILE A 113 8.61 2.99 -0.06
CA ILE A 113 9.87 3.64 0.29
C ILE A 113 10.29 4.67 -0.76
N ILE A 114 10.09 4.39 -2.05
CA ILE A 114 10.33 5.38 -3.11
C ILE A 114 9.43 6.60 -2.89
N GLY A 115 8.13 6.39 -2.67
CA GLY A 115 7.16 7.46 -2.47
C GLY A 115 7.48 8.36 -1.29
N PHE A 116 7.80 7.79 -0.12
CA PHE A 116 8.19 8.57 1.05
C PHE A 116 9.55 9.24 0.90
N THR A 117 10.51 8.60 0.24
CA THR A 117 11.81 9.23 -0.06
C THR A 117 11.62 10.53 -0.85
N GLU A 118 10.79 10.50 -1.88
CA GLU A 118 10.52 11.67 -2.71
C GLU A 118 9.65 12.71 -1.98
N LEU A 119 8.70 12.27 -1.15
CA LEU A 119 7.84 13.16 -0.38
C LEU A 119 8.64 13.97 0.64
N ARG A 120 9.47 13.28 1.42
CA ARG A 120 10.34 13.88 2.43
C ARG A 120 11.32 14.85 1.80
N ALA A 121 11.89 14.50 0.64
CA ALA A 121 12.78 15.40 -0.10
C ALA A 121 12.07 16.71 -0.52
N VAL A 122 10.82 16.63 -0.98
CA VAL A 122 10.03 17.82 -1.38
C VAL A 122 9.61 18.68 -0.18
N LEU A 123 9.42 18.06 0.98
CA LEU A 123 9.14 18.74 2.25
C LEU A 123 10.41 19.23 2.97
N GLY A 124 11.60 18.89 2.48
CA GLY A 124 12.87 19.24 3.12
C GLY A 124 13.13 18.50 4.43
N PHE A 125 12.54 17.32 4.61
CA PHE A 125 12.76 16.44 5.76
C PHE A 125 13.93 15.49 5.49
N SER A 126 14.46 14.89 6.56
CA SER A 126 15.47 13.83 6.47
C SER A 126 14.92 12.66 5.64
N PRO A 127 15.71 11.83 4.95
CA PRO A 127 15.19 10.65 4.24
C PRO A 127 14.58 9.62 5.22
N PRO A 128 13.75 8.67 4.74
CA PRO A 128 13.22 7.60 5.57
C PRO A 128 14.36 6.79 6.22
N GLY A 129 14.17 6.40 7.48
CA GLY A 129 15.04 5.42 8.14
C GLY A 129 14.85 4.00 7.57
N PRO A 130 15.61 3.01 8.08
CA PRO A 130 15.53 1.62 7.63
C PRO A 130 14.10 1.09 7.60
N TRP A 131 13.80 0.18 6.69
CA TRP A 131 12.52 -0.49 6.59
C TRP A 131 12.13 -1.18 7.90
N THR A 132 10.85 -1.09 8.25
CA THR A 132 10.25 -1.74 9.41
C THR A 132 8.90 -2.32 9.02
N ASN A 133 8.59 -3.52 9.53
CA ASN A 133 7.28 -4.15 9.32
C ASN A 133 6.20 -3.61 10.29
N SER A 134 6.40 -2.43 10.88
CA SER A 134 5.48 -1.79 11.83
C SER A 134 4.56 -0.82 11.10
N ASP A 135 3.27 -0.81 11.46
CA ASP A 135 2.20 0.07 10.97
C ASP A 135 1.83 1.16 12.01
N GLU A 136 2.72 1.44 12.97
CA GLU A 136 2.39 2.27 14.12
C GLU A 136 2.24 3.75 13.74
N ILE A 137 0.99 4.19 13.58
CA ILE A 137 0.62 5.61 13.46
C ILE A 137 0.33 6.17 14.84
N THR A 138 0.99 7.27 15.20
CA THR A 138 0.73 7.97 16.46
C THR A 138 -0.37 9.02 16.25
N TYR A 139 -1.58 8.73 16.76
CA TYR A 139 -2.74 9.61 16.61
C TYR A 139 -2.69 10.88 17.45
N VAL A 140 -1.95 10.86 18.56
CA VAL A 140 -1.84 11.98 19.50
C VAL A 140 -0.44 12.54 19.43
N VAL A 141 -0.27 13.60 18.62
CA VAL A 141 0.99 14.33 18.52
C VAL A 141 0.91 15.61 19.34
N PRO A 142 1.82 15.84 20.31
CA PRO A 142 1.85 17.04 21.13
C PRO A 142 1.80 18.32 20.29
N ALA A 143 1.10 19.37 20.75
CA ALA A 143 0.97 20.62 20.00
C ALA A 143 2.31 21.35 19.77
N ASN A 144 3.29 21.11 20.65
CA ASN A 144 4.65 21.65 20.56
C ASN A 144 5.61 20.81 19.71
N ALA A 145 5.17 19.67 19.17
CA ALA A 145 5.99 18.87 18.25
C ALA A 145 6.35 19.70 17.01
N THR A 146 7.58 19.54 16.54
CA THR A 146 8.04 20.06 15.26
C THR A 146 7.20 19.49 14.11
N ILE A 147 7.25 20.14 12.95
CA ILE A 147 6.49 19.68 11.78
C ILE A 147 7.03 18.33 11.27
N GLU A 148 8.35 18.09 11.36
CA GLU A 148 8.92 16.79 10.97
C GLU A 148 8.56 15.68 11.97
N GLU A 149 8.51 15.96 13.29
CA GLU A 149 7.99 15.00 14.27
C GLU A 149 6.51 14.69 14.03
N TYR A 150 5.71 15.70 13.68
CA TYR A 150 4.32 15.49 13.28
C TYR A 150 4.21 14.62 12.03
N TYR A 151 5.05 14.86 11.03
CA TYR A 151 5.11 14.04 9.82
C TYR A 151 5.50 12.59 10.14
N ASN A 152 6.56 12.37 10.92
CA ASN A 152 7.02 11.03 11.31
C ASN A 152 5.96 10.23 12.08
N ALA A 153 5.17 10.90 12.92
CA ALA A 153 4.06 10.28 13.64
C ALA A 153 2.87 9.90 12.75
N ARG A 154 2.77 10.53 11.56
CA ARG A 154 1.67 10.36 10.62
C ARG A 154 2.00 9.49 9.42
N GLU A 155 3.27 9.42 9.02
CA GLU A 155 3.77 8.61 7.90
C GLU A 155 3.36 7.14 8.13
N PRO A 156 2.32 6.64 7.43
CA PRO A 156 1.89 5.27 7.61
C PRO A 156 2.86 4.38 6.84
N ARG A 157 3.45 3.40 7.51
CA ARG A 157 4.06 2.29 6.78
C ARG A 157 2.99 1.23 6.55
N HIS A 158 2.91 0.68 5.33
CA HIS A 158 1.95 -0.36 4.90
C HIS A 158 0.49 0.12 4.70
N LYS A 159 0.27 1.10 3.82
CA LYS A 159 -1.05 1.67 3.53
C LYS A 159 -2.17 0.62 3.30
N ASN A 160 -1.85 -0.50 2.63
CA ASN A 160 -2.80 -1.54 2.24
C ASN A 160 -2.92 -2.72 3.23
N GLY A 161 -2.45 -2.54 4.47
CA GLY A 161 -2.53 -3.52 5.56
C GLY A 161 -1.25 -4.33 5.75
N ILE A 162 -1.31 -5.32 6.64
CA ILE A 162 -0.16 -6.14 7.04
C ILE A 162 0.35 -6.94 5.84
N LEU A 163 1.64 -6.78 5.49
CA LEU A 163 2.32 -7.64 4.52
C LEU A 163 2.22 -9.10 4.95
N ARG A 164 2.05 -10.01 3.98
CA ARG A 164 2.03 -11.45 4.27
C ARG A 164 3.40 -11.92 4.76
N TYR A 165 4.47 -11.32 4.27
CA TYR A 165 5.84 -11.65 4.65
C TYR A 165 6.49 -10.53 5.47
N SER A 166 7.22 -10.92 6.52
CA SER A 166 8.13 -10.00 7.20
C SER A 166 9.35 -9.78 6.31
N LEU A 167 9.51 -8.56 5.80
CA LEU A 167 10.61 -8.20 4.91
C LEU A 167 11.79 -7.61 5.70
N GLU A 168 13.00 -7.89 5.23
CA GLU A 168 14.24 -7.30 5.74
C GLU A 168 14.59 -6.02 4.95
N ASP A 169 15.20 -5.04 5.62
CA ASP A 169 15.59 -3.77 4.99
C ASP A 169 16.46 -3.92 3.74
N LYS A 170 17.42 -4.85 3.75
CA LYS A 170 18.25 -5.14 2.57
C LYS A 170 17.45 -5.70 1.39
N GLN A 171 16.35 -6.42 1.65
CA GLN A 171 15.48 -6.95 0.60
C GLN A 171 14.72 -5.79 -0.05
N VAL A 172 14.09 -4.94 0.77
CA VAL A 172 13.37 -3.75 0.29
C VAL A 172 14.31 -2.81 -0.47
N THR A 173 15.50 -2.53 0.06
CA THR A 173 16.53 -1.72 -0.60
C THR A 173 16.94 -2.31 -1.96
N SER A 174 17.04 -3.65 -2.06
CA SER A 174 17.37 -4.32 -3.32
C SER A 174 16.24 -4.21 -4.33
N ALA A 175 14.99 -4.30 -3.89
CA ALA A 175 13.81 -4.12 -4.73
C ALA A 175 13.64 -2.66 -5.21
N VAL A 176 13.97 -1.67 -4.37
CA VAL A 176 14.05 -0.26 -4.79
C VAL A 176 15.04 -0.10 -5.94
N LYS A 177 16.25 -0.67 -5.81
CA LYS A 177 17.27 -0.64 -6.88
C LYS A 177 16.79 -1.35 -8.15
N PHE A 178 16.04 -2.44 -8.00
CA PHE A 178 15.45 -3.15 -9.13
C PHE A 178 14.42 -2.27 -9.86
N LEU A 179 13.49 -1.65 -9.13
CA LEU A 179 12.48 -0.75 -9.70
C LEU A 179 13.12 0.47 -10.36
N ASP A 180 14.08 1.13 -9.70
CA ASP A 180 14.77 2.30 -10.27
C ASP A 180 15.48 1.97 -11.59
N LYS A 181 15.97 0.73 -11.73
CA LYS A 181 16.62 0.28 -12.96
C LYS A 181 15.62 -0.16 -14.03
N ARG A 182 14.62 -0.96 -13.66
CA ARG A 182 13.73 -1.64 -14.61
C ARG A 182 12.51 -0.79 -14.98
N PHE A 183 12.03 0.02 -14.05
CA PHE A 183 10.86 0.88 -14.13
C PHE A 183 11.13 2.25 -13.48
N PRO A 184 12.09 3.05 -14.01
CA PRO A 184 12.44 4.36 -13.44
C PRO A 184 11.23 5.31 -13.35
N VAL A 185 10.19 5.05 -14.15
CA VAL A 185 8.91 5.75 -14.13
C VAL A 185 8.26 5.81 -12.75
N VAL A 186 8.42 4.79 -11.90
CA VAL A 186 7.85 4.77 -10.53
C VAL A 186 8.33 5.98 -9.73
N ARG A 187 9.65 6.21 -9.70
CA ARG A 187 10.23 7.36 -8.99
C ARG A 187 9.88 8.68 -9.67
N VAL A 188 9.85 8.69 -11.00
CA VAL A 188 9.47 9.88 -11.78
C VAL A 188 8.03 10.30 -11.49
N ALA A 189 7.11 9.35 -11.35
CA ALA A 189 5.70 9.59 -11.06
C ALA A 189 5.52 10.31 -9.73
N TYR A 190 6.14 9.83 -8.65
CA TYR A 190 6.14 10.52 -7.36
C TYR A 190 6.73 11.93 -7.46
N LYS A 191 7.93 12.07 -8.05
CA LYS A 191 8.59 13.38 -8.21
C LYS A 191 7.72 14.40 -8.96
N LYS A 192 7.13 13.99 -10.09
CA LYS A 192 6.28 14.86 -10.91
C LYS A 192 5.01 15.24 -10.15
N SER A 193 4.35 14.28 -9.50
CA SER A 193 3.11 14.51 -8.75
C SER A 193 3.31 15.47 -7.58
N TYR A 194 4.37 15.29 -6.79
CA TYR A 194 4.66 16.19 -5.67
C TYR A 194 5.02 17.59 -6.13
N LYS A 195 5.86 17.73 -7.16
CA LYS A 195 6.22 19.05 -7.69
C LYS A 195 5.04 19.78 -8.34
N HIS A 196 4.11 19.04 -8.94
CA HIS A 196 2.91 19.61 -9.53
C HIS A 196 2.00 20.23 -8.45
N ASN A 197 1.84 19.53 -7.33
CA ASN A 197 0.91 19.91 -6.26
C ASN A 197 1.56 20.79 -5.17
N TRP A 198 2.89 20.83 -5.08
CA TRP A 198 3.64 21.63 -4.11
C TRP A 198 4.75 22.46 -4.75
N ASN A 199 4.61 23.79 -4.66
CA ASN A 199 5.57 24.74 -5.25
C ASN A 199 6.62 25.28 -4.26
N GLY A 200 6.66 24.79 -3.02
CA GLY A 200 7.67 25.17 -2.02
C GLY A 200 7.57 26.60 -1.46
N LYS A 201 6.56 27.38 -1.84
CA LYS A 201 6.49 28.81 -1.48
C LYS A 201 5.94 29.08 -0.08
N LYS A 202 5.17 28.13 0.49
CA LYS A 202 4.54 28.29 1.80
C LYS A 202 5.40 27.62 2.87
N LYS A 203 5.41 28.19 4.08
CA LYS A 203 5.94 27.50 5.26
C LYS A 203 5.14 26.23 5.49
N ILE A 204 5.81 25.10 5.64
CA ILE A 204 5.18 23.82 5.90
C ILE A 204 4.55 23.86 7.29
N ASP A 205 3.27 23.49 7.36
CA ASP A 205 2.49 23.32 8.58
C ASP A 205 1.83 21.93 8.59
N ARG A 206 1.10 21.61 9.67
CA ARG A 206 0.44 20.30 9.81
C ARG A 206 -0.59 20.04 8.71
N LYS A 207 -1.28 21.09 8.24
CA LYS A 207 -2.26 20.97 7.17
C LYS A 207 -1.58 20.57 5.86
N ILE A 208 -0.46 21.22 5.53
CA ILE A 208 0.34 20.87 4.34
C ILE A 208 0.87 19.44 4.45
N VAL A 209 1.29 18.99 5.64
CA VAL A 209 1.71 17.59 5.85
C VAL A 209 0.56 16.62 5.55
N ASP A 210 -0.62 16.84 6.15
CA ASP A 210 -1.78 15.98 5.91
C ASP A 210 -2.16 15.97 4.41
N ASP A 211 -2.21 17.16 3.78
CA ASP A 211 -2.47 17.37 2.36
C ASP A 211 -1.50 16.59 1.45
N MET A 212 -0.20 16.59 1.78
CA MET A 212 0.83 15.90 1.02
C MET A 212 0.85 14.38 1.26
N LEU A 213 0.42 13.91 2.43
CA LEU A 213 0.22 12.48 2.71
C LEU A 213 -1.00 11.93 1.94
N ASP A 214 -2.10 12.68 1.84
CA ASP A 214 -3.24 12.29 0.98
C ASP A 214 -2.84 12.22 -0.51
N LEU A 215 -1.98 13.13 -0.97
CA LEU A 215 -1.42 13.06 -2.32
C LEU A 215 -0.54 11.82 -2.50
N TYR A 216 0.31 11.49 -1.53
CA TYR A 216 1.07 10.25 -1.55
C TYR A 216 0.14 9.05 -1.69
N ASP A 217 -0.94 9.01 -0.91
CA ASP A 217 -1.92 7.94 -0.95
C ASP A 217 -2.51 7.76 -2.36
N ALA A 218 -2.92 8.85 -3.01
CA ALA A 218 -3.47 8.79 -4.37
C ALA A 218 -2.44 8.28 -5.41
N VAL A 219 -1.20 8.77 -5.33
CA VAL A 219 -0.13 8.36 -6.25
C VAL A 219 0.28 6.91 -6.00
N TYR A 220 0.36 6.50 -4.73
CA TYR A 220 0.67 5.13 -4.33
C TYR A 220 -0.36 4.15 -4.87
N ASP A 221 -1.66 4.42 -4.70
CA ASP A 221 -2.71 3.53 -5.23
C ASP A 221 -2.61 3.38 -6.74
N SER A 222 -2.30 4.48 -7.44
CA SER A 222 -2.09 4.42 -8.88
C SER A 222 -0.94 3.48 -9.22
N ILE A 223 0.20 3.58 -8.53
CA ILE A 223 1.40 2.77 -8.81
C ILE A 223 1.24 1.32 -8.36
N ASP A 224 0.77 1.08 -7.13
CA ASP A 224 0.64 -0.26 -6.52
C ASP A 224 -0.13 -1.19 -7.45
N LEU A 225 -1.29 -0.73 -7.94
CA LEU A 225 -2.12 -1.50 -8.87
C LEU A 225 -1.35 -1.96 -10.11
N ARG A 226 -0.54 -1.09 -10.73
CA ARG A 226 0.22 -1.46 -11.94
C ARG A 226 1.41 -2.34 -11.63
N THR A 227 2.07 -2.13 -10.49
CA THR A 227 3.16 -3.00 -10.05
C THR A 227 2.67 -4.37 -9.60
N ASP A 228 1.44 -4.49 -9.09
CA ASP A 228 0.81 -5.76 -8.72
C ASP A 228 0.61 -6.67 -9.93
N TYR A 229 0.32 -6.09 -11.10
CA TYR A 229 0.21 -6.87 -12.33
C TYR A 229 1.51 -7.59 -12.72
N LEU A 230 2.68 -7.03 -12.35
CA LEU A 230 3.97 -7.65 -12.65
C LEU A 230 4.15 -9.01 -11.97
N THR A 231 3.46 -9.28 -10.86
CA THR A 231 3.55 -10.55 -10.12
C THR A 231 2.38 -11.48 -10.38
N SER A 232 1.49 -11.12 -11.31
CA SER A 232 0.39 -11.99 -11.70
C SER A 232 0.88 -13.17 -12.55
N ARG A 233 0.38 -14.37 -12.23
CA ARG A 233 0.80 -15.63 -12.88
C ARG A 233 0.62 -15.60 -14.40
N TYR A 234 -0.48 -15.00 -14.88
CA TYR A 234 -0.76 -14.92 -16.31
C TYR A 234 0.29 -14.06 -17.06
N LYS A 235 0.75 -12.95 -16.48
CA LYS A 235 1.84 -12.13 -17.05
C LYS A 235 3.15 -12.89 -17.12
N THR A 236 3.46 -13.71 -16.11
CA THR A 236 4.65 -14.57 -16.15
C THR A 236 4.57 -15.59 -17.29
N GLU A 237 3.39 -16.13 -17.58
CA GLU A 237 3.19 -17.08 -18.68
C GLU A 237 3.27 -16.43 -20.06
N GLU A 238 2.71 -15.22 -20.24
CA GLU A 238 2.85 -14.42 -21.45
C GLU A 238 4.32 -14.15 -21.82
N CYS A 239 5.16 -13.99 -20.79
CA CYS A 239 6.58 -13.69 -20.97
C CYS A 239 7.50 -14.91 -20.97
N LYS A 240 6.94 -16.12 -21.00
CA LYS A 240 7.71 -17.31 -21.38
C LYS A 240 8.00 -17.25 -22.88
N PRO A 241 9.23 -17.57 -23.32
CA PRO A 241 9.51 -17.70 -24.75
C PRO A 241 8.55 -18.75 -25.34
N LYS A 242 7.81 -18.37 -26.38
CA LYS A 242 6.92 -19.28 -27.10
C LYS A 242 7.78 -20.45 -27.60
N LYS A 243 7.44 -21.69 -27.21
CA LYS A 243 8.10 -22.87 -27.78
C LYS A 243 7.82 -22.86 -29.27
N ASP A 244 8.85 -22.69 -30.08
CA ASP A 244 8.76 -22.85 -31.52
C ASP A 244 8.12 -24.22 -31.81
N SER A 245 6.91 -24.22 -32.36
CA SER A 245 6.30 -25.40 -32.94
C SER A 245 7.03 -25.73 -34.24
N LYS A 246 8.27 -26.22 -34.15
CA LYS A 246 8.89 -26.95 -35.26
C LYS A 246 8.26 -28.33 -35.30
N THR A 247 7.06 -28.37 -35.88
CA THR A 247 6.48 -29.58 -36.43
C THR A 247 7.50 -30.17 -37.38
N LYS A 248 8.01 -31.36 -37.02
CA LYS A 248 8.75 -32.25 -37.89
C LYS A 248 8.00 -32.39 -39.21
N LYS A 249 8.49 -31.77 -40.28
CA LYS A 249 8.35 -32.34 -41.63
C LYS A 249 9.58 -33.22 -41.86
N SER A 250 9.49 -34.46 -41.40
CA SER A 250 10.10 -35.57 -42.12
C SER A 250 9.01 -36.23 -42.96
N LYS A 251 9.44 -36.90 -44.05
CA LYS A 251 8.69 -37.50 -45.17
C LYS A 251 8.75 -36.63 -46.43
N THR A 252 9.31 -37.06 -47.55
CA THR A 252 9.97 -38.32 -47.94
C THR A 252 10.90 -37.99 -49.09
#